data_AF-A0AAU2CS85-F1
#
_entry.id   AF-A0AAU2CS85-F1
#
_cell.length_a   1.000
_cell.length_b   1.000
_cell.length_c   1.000
_cell.angle_alpha   90.00
_cell.angle_beta   90.00
_cell.angle_gamma   90.00
#
_symmetry.space_group_name_H-M   'P 1'
#
loop_
_entity.id
_entity.type
_entity.pdbx_description
1 polymer ?
#
loop_
_entity_poly.entity_id
_entity_poly.type
_entity_poly.pdbx_seq_one_letter_code
_entity_poly.pdbx_strand_id
1 'polypeptide(L)'
;MTDSEHLDPGASQPVNIPADVARDFADTWCGVLTADIAARLNCEEVDVLADLLRALGAEQAADEWIDAHAVDDEPGDAHYQEGQTDEAWVSADAYRWSPDLACIDDEAF
;
A
#
# COMPACT_ATOMS: atom_id res chain seq x y z
N MET A 1 -38.57 -11.49 -34.41
CA MET A 1 -37.14 -11.16 -34.58
C MET A 1 -36.58 -11.13 -33.17
N THR A 2 -35.85 -12.19 -32.81
CA THR A 2 -35.31 -12.38 -31.46
C THR A 2 -34.27 -11.33 -31.17
N ASP A 3 -34.50 -10.60 -30.09
CA ASP A 3 -33.57 -9.68 -29.45
C ASP A 3 -32.32 -10.48 -29.04
N SER A 4 -31.20 -10.23 -29.71
CA SER A 4 -29.89 -10.78 -29.37
C SER A 4 -29.13 -9.70 -28.64
N GLU A 5 -29.35 -9.61 -27.32
CA GLU A 5 -28.43 -8.90 -26.44
C GLU A 5 -27.10 -9.65 -26.48
N HIS A 6 -26.21 -9.14 -27.32
CA HIS A 6 -24.82 -9.51 -27.38
C HIS A 6 -24.16 -9.03 -26.08
N LEU A 7 -24.10 -9.91 -25.07
CA LEU A 7 -23.32 -9.69 -23.86
C LEU A 7 -21.90 -9.28 -24.25
N ASP A 8 -21.48 -8.09 -23.80
CA ASP A 8 -20.12 -7.60 -23.93
C ASP A 8 -19.15 -8.58 -23.21
N PRO A 9 -18.22 -9.23 -23.92
CA PRO A 9 -17.30 -10.20 -23.32
C PRO A 9 -16.15 -9.56 -22.53
N GLY A 10 -16.15 -8.23 -22.34
CA GLY A 10 -15.04 -7.48 -21.75
C GLY A 10 -15.27 -6.92 -20.34
N ALA A 11 -16.46 -7.09 -19.75
CA ALA A 11 -16.68 -6.62 -18.38
C ALA A 11 -15.96 -7.54 -17.38
N SER A 12 -14.75 -7.16 -16.96
CA SER A 12 -14.04 -7.81 -15.86
C SER A 12 -14.98 -7.95 -14.67
N GLN A 13 -15.26 -9.19 -14.27
CA GLN A 13 -16.13 -9.46 -13.14
C GLN A 13 -15.53 -8.83 -11.88
N PRO A 14 -16.36 -8.29 -10.97
CA PRO A 14 -15.86 -7.76 -9.71
C PRO A 14 -15.18 -8.88 -8.94
N VAL A 15 -13.89 -8.70 -8.63
CA VAL A 15 -13.14 -9.60 -7.75
C VAL A 15 -13.58 -9.31 -6.33
N ASN A 16 -14.05 -10.34 -5.63
CA ASN A 16 -14.40 -10.24 -4.21
C ASN A 16 -13.31 -10.95 -3.39
N ILE A 17 -12.58 -10.18 -2.58
CA ILE A 17 -11.50 -10.70 -1.73
C ILE A 17 -12.09 -10.97 -0.33
N PRO A 18 -11.96 -12.18 0.23
CA PRO A 18 -12.39 -12.45 1.60
C PRO A 18 -11.69 -11.51 2.60
N ALA A 19 -12.44 -11.01 3.58
CA ALA A 19 -11.95 -9.97 4.50
C ALA A 19 -10.77 -10.45 5.38
N ASP A 20 -10.73 -11.74 5.71
CA ASP A 20 -9.59 -12.36 6.41
C ASP A 20 -8.34 -12.37 5.53
N VAL A 21 -8.45 -12.76 4.25
CA VAL A 21 -7.34 -12.75 3.30
C VAL A 21 -6.80 -11.34 3.05
N ALA A 22 -7.70 -10.36 2.91
CA ALA A 22 -7.32 -8.96 2.75
C ALA A 22 -6.55 -8.43 3.98
N ARG A 23 -7.01 -8.79 5.18
CA ARG A 23 -6.35 -8.40 6.44
C ARG A 23 -4.99 -9.06 6.57
N ASP A 24 -4.90 -10.37 6.34
CA ASP A 24 -3.63 -11.10 6.44
C ASP A 24 -2.58 -10.56 5.46
N PHE A 25 -3.01 -10.15 4.26
CA PHE A 25 -2.15 -9.46 3.32
C PHE A 25 -1.67 -8.13 3.89
N ALA A 26 -2.58 -7.21 4.25
CA ALA A 26 -2.20 -5.92 4.80
C ALA A 26 -1.27 -6.06 6.01
N ASP A 27 -1.60 -6.92 6.98
CA ASP A 27 -0.79 -7.16 8.18
C ASP A 27 0.63 -7.65 7.85
N THR A 28 0.79 -8.47 6.81
CA THR A 28 2.10 -8.98 6.38
C THR A 28 2.95 -7.88 5.74
N TRP A 29 2.33 -6.98 4.99
CA TRP A 29 3.00 -5.94 4.21
C TRP A 29 3.11 -4.59 4.94
N CYS A 30 2.42 -4.39 6.07
CA CYS A 30 2.58 -3.22 6.95
C CYS A 30 3.71 -3.37 8.00
N GLY A 31 4.59 -4.37 7.85
CA GLY A 31 5.56 -4.79 8.86
C GLY A 31 7.02 -4.46 8.54
N VAL A 32 7.93 -5.06 9.31
CA VAL A 32 9.40 -4.84 9.23
C VAL A 32 10.05 -5.22 7.89
N LEU A 33 9.30 -5.81 6.97
CA LEU A 33 9.81 -6.30 5.67
C LEU A 33 10.09 -5.17 4.68
N THR A 34 9.46 -4.00 4.85
CA THR A 34 9.54 -2.87 3.91
C THR A 34 10.99 -2.48 3.64
N ALA A 35 11.79 -2.27 4.69
CA ALA A 35 13.19 -1.86 4.57
C ALA A 35 14.09 -2.91 3.85
N ASP A 36 13.74 -4.19 3.93
CA ASP A 36 14.52 -5.24 3.29
C ASP A 36 14.12 -5.42 1.82
N ILE A 37 12.86 -5.16 1.46
CA ILE A 37 12.32 -5.57 0.16
C ILE A 37 12.13 -4.38 -0.79
N ALA A 38 11.78 -3.19 -0.30
CA ALA A 38 11.35 -2.07 -1.14
C ALA A 38 12.39 -1.71 -2.22
N ALA A 39 13.67 -1.64 -1.87
CA ALA A 39 14.79 -1.37 -2.79
C ALA A 39 15.01 -2.44 -3.88
N ARG A 40 14.41 -3.62 -3.74
CA ARG A 40 14.54 -4.73 -4.72
C ARG A 40 13.39 -4.79 -5.70
N LEU A 41 12.31 -4.08 -5.43
CA LEU A 41 11.21 -3.92 -6.37
C LEU A 41 11.62 -2.94 -7.45
N ASN A 42 10.97 -2.97 -8.60
CA ASN A 42 10.98 -1.82 -9.51
C ASN A 42 9.81 -0.86 -9.19
N CYS A 43 9.83 0.34 -9.76
CA CYS A 43 8.83 1.37 -9.47
C CYS A 43 7.39 0.89 -9.73
N GLU A 44 7.15 0.16 -10.84
CA GLU A 44 5.80 -0.36 -11.15
C GLU A 44 5.32 -1.39 -10.12
N GLU A 45 6.24 -2.23 -9.62
CA GLU A 45 5.92 -3.21 -8.59
C GLU A 45 5.56 -2.56 -7.26
N VAL A 46 6.30 -1.53 -6.83
CA VAL A 46 6.00 -0.83 -5.58
C VAL A 46 4.74 0.05 -5.71
N ASP A 47 4.49 0.65 -6.88
CA ASP A 47 3.29 1.42 -7.16
C ASP A 47 2.03 0.56 -7.04
N VAL A 48 2.01 -0.60 -7.71
CA VAL A 48 0.85 -1.51 -7.68
C VAL A 48 0.63 -2.09 -6.28
N LEU A 49 1.71 -2.37 -5.54
CA LEU A 49 1.62 -2.80 -4.14
C LEU A 49 1.01 -1.70 -3.25
N ALA A 50 1.48 -0.46 -3.39
CA ALA A 50 0.98 0.69 -2.65
C ALA A 50 -0.50 0.96 -2.96
N ASP A 51 -0.90 0.87 -4.23
CA ASP A 51 -2.30 1.00 -4.64
C ASP A 51 -3.19 -0.07 -4.02
N LEU A 52 -2.73 -1.32 -3.95
CA LEU A 52 -3.47 -2.38 -3.28
C LEU A 52 -3.59 -2.11 -1.77
N LEU A 53 -2.52 -1.69 -1.11
CA LEU A 53 -2.55 -1.34 0.31
C LEU A 53 -3.54 -0.18 0.59
N ARG A 54 -3.56 0.86 -0.25
CA ARG A 54 -4.56 1.94 -0.16
C ARG A 54 -5.98 1.43 -0.36
N ALA A 55 -6.20 0.55 -1.34
CA ALA A 55 -7.52 -0.05 -1.57
C ALA A 55 -8.00 -0.91 -0.38
N LEU A 56 -7.08 -1.44 0.42
CA LEU A 56 -7.36 -2.19 1.63
C LEU A 56 -7.46 -1.31 2.90
N GLY A 57 -7.28 0.01 2.79
CA GLY A 57 -7.32 0.95 3.92
C GLY A 57 -6.02 1.00 4.75
N ALA A 58 -4.90 0.64 4.14
CA ALA A 58 -3.57 0.67 4.73
C ALA A 58 -2.70 1.77 4.09
N GLU A 59 -3.21 3.01 4.05
CA GLU A 59 -2.57 4.12 3.33
C GLU A 59 -1.18 4.46 3.88
N GLN A 60 -1.01 4.42 5.21
CA GLN A 60 0.28 4.69 5.83
C GLN A 60 1.36 3.69 5.39
N ALA A 61 1.02 2.41 5.30
CA ALA A 61 1.95 1.40 4.82
C ALA A 61 2.27 1.60 3.33
N ALA A 62 1.27 1.97 2.52
CA ALA A 62 1.48 2.29 1.12
C ALA A 62 2.52 3.41 0.93
N ASP A 63 2.44 4.47 1.74
CA ASP A 63 3.42 5.56 1.69
C ASP A 63 4.80 5.11 2.17
N GLU A 64 4.88 4.29 3.22
CA GLU A 64 6.14 3.71 3.70
C GLU A 64 6.85 2.88 2.62
N TRP A 65 6.11 2.11 1.83
CA TRP A 65 6.66 1.33 0.71
C TRP A 65 7.26 2.22 -0.37
N ILE A 66 6.58 3.30 -0.74
CA ILE A 66 7.06 4.26 -1.74
C ILE A 66 8.31 4.99 -1.22
N ASP A 67 8.27 5.47 0.02
CA ASP A 67 9.40 6.19 0.64
C ASP A 67 10.62 5.28 0.77
N ALA A 68 10.45 4.03 1.21
CA ALA A 68 11.54 3.08 1.35
C ALA A 68 12.14 2.65 0.00
N HIS A 69 11.33 2.59 -1.06
CA HIS A 69 11.83 2.32 -2.41
C HIS A 69 12.64 3.50 -2.96
N ALA A 70 12.14 4.73 -2.75
CA ALA A 70 12.76 5.96 -3.21
C ALA A 70 14.16 6.23 -2.65
N VAL A 71 14.54 5.62 -1.53
CA VAL A 71 15.89 5.75 -0.93
C VAL A 71 16.99 5.28 -1.89
N ASP A 72 16.73 4.24 -2.68
CA ASP A 72 17.71 3.64 -3.59
C ASP A 72 17.49 4.03 -5.07
N ASP A 73 16.47 4.85 -5.35
CA ASP A 73 16.20 5.37 -6.70
C ASP A 73 17.35 6.29 -7.16
N GLU A 74 17.75 6.17 -8.43
CA GLU A 74 18.80 6.98 -9.03
C GLU A 74 18.21 8.22 -9.74
N PRO A 75 19.02 9.27 -10.01
CA PRO A 75 18.56 10.42 -10.78
C PRO A 75 18.00 10.01 -12.15
N GLY A 76 16.68 10.08 -12.30
CA GLY A 76 15.96 9.64 -13.51
C GLY A 76 14.83 8.65 -13.24
N ASP A 77 14.79 8.07 -12.05
CA ASP A 77 13.73 7.14 -11.64
C ASP A 77 12.47 7.87 -11.15
N ALA A 78 11.34 7.16 -11.19
CA ALA A 78 10.02 7.76 -11.00
C ALA A 78 9.79 8.27 -9.56
N HIS A 79 10.47 7.70 -8.57
CA HIS A 79 10.34 8.11 -7.17
C HIS A 79 11.62 8.73 -6.62
N TYR A 80 12.60 9.05 -7.48
CA TYR A 80 13.81 9.77 -7.07
C TYR A 80 13.47 11.09 -6.36
N GLN A 81 13.82 11.17 -5.08
CA GLN A 81 13.69 12.39 -4.28
C GLN A 81 15.07 13.04 -4.10
N GLU A 82 15.26 14.20 -4.71
CA GLU A 82 16.46 15.01 -4.51
C GLU A 82 16.55 15.50 -3.05
N GLY A 83 17.52 14.99 -2.27
CA GLY A 83 17.87 15.54 -0.96
C GLY A 83 17.55 14.71 0.29
N GLN A 84 17.31 13.40 0.18
CA GLN A 84 17.33 12.50 1.34
C GLN A 84 18.78 12.24 1.81
N THR A 85 19.40 13.23 2.46
CA THR A 85 20.69 13.06 3.15
C THR A 85 20.47 12.66 4.61
N ASP A 86 20.73 11.38 4.92
CA ASP A 86 21.19 10.77 6.18
C ASP A 86 20.64 11.15 7.58
N GLU A 87 19.65 12.04 7.76
CA GLU A 87 19.30 12.52 9.13
C GLU A 87 17.94 12.05 9.69
N ALA A 88 17.19 11.19 8.98
CA ALA A 88 15.83 10.77 9.38
C ALA A 88 15.72 9.35 9.96
N TRP A 89 16.83 8.70 10.31
CA TRP A 89 16.84 7.47 11.12
C TRP A 89 16.46 7.75 12.58
N VAL A 90 15.20 8.13 12.83
CA VAL A 90 14.64 8.20 14.18
C VAL A 90 13.57 7.11 14.33
N SER A 91 14.04 5.95 14.79
CA SER A 91 13.35 4.89 15.52
C SER A 91 12.07 4.27 14.93
N ALA A 92 12.23 3.07 14.37
CA ALA A 92 11.17 2.12 14.00
C ALA A 92 10.24 1.68 15.16
N ASP A 93 10.49 2.11 16.40
CA ASP A 93 9.67 1.80 17.58
C ASP A 93 8.53 2.81 17.85
N ALA A 94 8.41 3.90 17.07
CA ALA A 94 7.46 4.98 17.38
C ALA A 94 6.04 4.79 16.79
N TYR A 95 5.84 3.91 15.80
CA TYR A 95 4.59 3.81 15.05
C TYR A 95 4.07 2.36 14.93
N ARG A 96 3.86 1.72 16.09
CA ARG A 96 3.13 0.44 16.12
C ARG A 96 1.66 0.70 15.75
N TRP A 97 1.33 0.55 14.47
CA TRP A 97 -0.04 0.52 13.98
C TRP A 97 -0.87 -0.47 14.80
N SER A 98 -2.04 -0.02 15.28
CA SER A 98 -2.98 -0.82 16.07
C SER A 98 -4.34 -0.80 15.39
N PRO A 99 -4.95 -1.96 15.10
CA PRO A 99 -6.22 -2.05 14.37
C PRO A 99 -7.46 -1.55 15.17
N ASP A 100 -7.31 -1.15 16.43
CA ASP A 100 -8.42 -0.89 17.38
C ASP A 100 -8.86 0.59 17.50
N LEU A 101 -8.24 1.54 16.79
CA LEU A 101 -8.52 2.99 16.99
C LEU A 101 -9.47 3.63 15.96
N ALA A 102 -10.05 2.86 15.04
CA ALA A 102 -10.85 3.40 13.94
C ALA A 102 -12.32 3.72 14.27
N CYS A 103 -12.77 3.71 15.53
CA CYS A 103 -14.20 3.91 15.84
C CYS A 103 -14.56 4.64 17.14
N ILE A 104 -13.69 5.47 17.73
CA ILE A 104 -14.15 6.38 18.80
C ILE A 104 -14.63 7.69 18.16
N ASP A 105 -15.88 7.68 17.71
CA ASP A 105 -16.69 8.90 17.59
C ASP A 105 -17.20 9.31 18.99
N ASP A 106 -17.00 10.59 19.31
CA ASP A 106 -17.86 11.50 20.11
C ASP A 106 -18.28 11.14 21.57
N GLU A 107 -17.92 12.08 22.48
CA GLU A 107 -18.57 12.44 23.75
C GLU A 107 -18.23 11.73 25.09
N ALA A 108 -18.10 12.60 26.11
CA ALA A 108 -18.31 12.43 27.56
C ALA A 108 -17.08 12.09 28.45
N PHE A 109 -16.34 13.11 28.90
CA PHE A 109 -16.51 13.84 30.19
C PHE A 109 -15.32 14.76 30.49
#